data_AF-A0A1I2F605-F1
#
_entry.id   AF-A0A1I2F605-F1
#
_cell.length_a   1.000
_cell.length_b   1.000
_cell.length_c   1.000
_cell.angle_alpha   90.00
_cell.angle_beta   90.00
_cell.angle_gamma   90.00
#
_symmetry.space_group_name_H-M   'P 1'
#
loop_
_entity.id
_entity.type
_entity.pdbx_description
1 polymer ?
#
loop_
_entity_poly.entity_id
_entity_poly.type
_entity_poly.pdbx_seq_one_letter_code
_entity_poly.pdbx_strand_id
1 'polypeptide(L)'
;MEQTEPTGRCDFLDVLEESAHFKRPVQVELRSGESFQAQVLDVVTESGEDFVLFPDRERIPVTQIVRCRSTFDHDPHSYDEKL
;
A
#
# COMPACT_ATOMS: atom_id res chain seq x y z
N MET A 1 22.19 -3.47 -17.56
CA MET A 1 22.41 -2.95 -16.19
C MET A 1 21.05 -3.03 -15.53
N GLU A 2 20.84 -4.07 -14.73
CA GLU A 2 19.56 -4.33 -14.06
C GLU A 2 19.50 -3.40 -12.85
N GLN A 3 18.58 -2.44 -12.88
CA GLN A 3 18.37 -1.55 -11.75
C GLN A 3 17.66 -2.34 -10.65
N THR A 4 18.41 -2.83 -9.68
CA THR A 4 17.88 -3.30 -8.40
C THR A 4 17.40 -2.09 -7.61
N GLU A 5 16.16 -1.67 -7.86
CA GLU A 5 15.45 -0.73 -7.01
C GLU A 5 15.21 -1.39 -5.64
N PRO A 6 15.28 -0.65 -4.52
CA PRO A 6 15.14 -1.23 -3.19
C PRO A 6 13.73 -1.80 -3.04
N THR A 7 13.63 -3.12 -3.05
CA THR A 7 12.42 -3.95 -3.16
C THR A 7 11.27 -3.54 -2.21
N GLY A 8 11.56 -2.89 -1.09
CA GLY A 8 10.54 -2.57 -0.08
C GLY A 8 9.54 -1.45 -0.41
N ARG A 9 9.82 -0.50 -1.31
CA ARG A 9 8.87 0.60 -1.62
C ARG A 9 7.82 0.17 -2.65
N CYS A 10 8.24 -0.57 -3.67
CA CYS A 10 7.32 -1.13 -4.68
C CYS A 10 6.37 -2.15 -4.05
N ASP A 11 6.87 -3.02 -3.16
CA ASP A 11 6.04 -4.01 -2.46
C ASP A 11 4.87 -3.38 -1.67
N PHE A 12 5.05 -2.17 -1.13
CA PHE A 12 3.99 -1.50 -0.38
C PHE A 12 3.00 -0.78 -1.27
N LEU A 13 3.48 -0.12 -2.32
CA LEU A 13 2.61 0.60 -3.26
C LEU A 13 1.66 -0.37 -3.96
N ASP A 14 2.16 -1.51 -4.44
CA ASP A 14 1.32 -2.52 -5.11
C ASP A 14 0.19 -2.99 -4.20
N VAL A 15 0.49 -3.34 -2.94
CA VAL A 15 -0.52 -3.77 -1.96
C VAL A 15 -1.52 -2.66 -1.64
N LEU A 16 -1.06 -1.41 -1.54
CA LEU A 16 -1.92 -0.27 -1.20
C LEU A 16 -2.82 0.13 -2.37
N GLU A 17 -2.30 0.17 -3.60
CA GLU A 17 -3.04 0.46 -4.83
C GLU A 17 -4.08 -0.62 -5.11
N GLU A 18 -3.69 -1.90 -5.01
CA GLU A 18 -4.62 -3.04 -5.11
C GLU A 18 -5.74 -2.91 -4.06
N SER A 19 -5.38 -2.61 -2.82
CA SER A 19 -6.35 -2.49 -1.73
C SER A 19 -7.28 -1.29 -1.92
N ALA A 20 -6.78 -0.18 -2.46
CA ALA A 20 -7.58 0.99 -2.82
C ALA A 20 -8.56 0.66 -3.97
N HIS A 21 -8.11 -0.12 -4.95
CA HIS A 21 -8.91 -0.55 -6.09
C HIS A 21 -10.05 -1.48 -5.66
N PHE A 22 -9.75 -2.52 -4.87
CA PHE A 22 -10.74 -3.49 -4.41
C PHE A 22 -11.47 -3.07 -3.12
N LYS A 23 -11.16 -1.89 -2.56
CA LYS A 23 -11.71 -1.38 -1.30
C LYS A 23 -11.51 -2.35 -0.14
N ARG A 24 -10.36 -3.02 -0.10
CA ARG A 24 -10.00 -4.02 0.92
C ARG A 24 -9.19 -3.40 2.06
N PRO A 25 -9.37 -3.86 3.31
CA PRO A 25 -8.52 -3.47 4.41
C PRO A 25 -7.12 -4.09 4.33
N VAL A 26 -6.13 -3.30 4.74
CA VAL A 26 -4.73 -3.70 4.91
C VAL A 26 -4.35 -3.67 6.39
N GLN A 27 -3.40 -4.51 6.77
CA GLN A 27 -2.66 -4.34 8.03
C GLN A 27 -1.39 -3.54 7.75
N VAL A 28 -1.23 -2.44 8.47
CA VAL A 28 -0.10 -1.51 8.37
C VAL A 28 0.67 -1.50 9.69
N GLU A 29 1.99 -1.45 9.59
CA GLU A 29 2.92 -1.20 10.69
C GLU A 29 3.80 -0.01 10.32
N LEU A 30 3.86 0.99 11.20
CA LEU A 30 4.62 2.22 11.03
C LEU A 30 5.98 2.14 11.75
N ARG A 31 6.93 2.97 11.31
CA ARG A 31 8.25 3.14 11.98
C ARG A 31 8.14 3.55 13.44
N SER A 32 7.06 4.20 13.85
CA SER A 32 6.79 4.56 15.24
C SER A 32 6.50 3.34 16.14
N GLY A 33 6.29 2.16 15.55
CA GLY A 33 5.81 0.95 16.24
C GLY A 33 4.28 0.86 16.32
N GLU A 34 3.55 1.85 15.79
CA GLU A 34 2.09 1.76 15.68
C GLU A 34 1.69 0.73 14.61
N SER A 35 0.76 -0.15 14.94
CA SER A 35 0.17 -1.10 14.00
C SER A 35 -1.35 -1.02 14.01
N PHE A 36 -1.97 -0.98 12.84
CA PHE A 36 -3.42 -0.91 12.70
C PHE A 36 -3.91 -1.58 11.42
N GLN A 37 -5.20 -1.90 11.41
CA GLN A 37 -5.91 -2.31 10.20
C GLN A 37 -6.78 -1.15 9.73
N ALA A 38 -6.73 -0.83 8.44
CA ALA A 38 -7.54 0.24 7.86
C ALA A 38 -7.88 -0.03 6.39
N GLN A 39 -8.98 0.56 5.93
CA GLN A 39 -9.35 0.57 4.52
C GLN A 39 -8.56 1.66 3.78
N VAL A 40 -7.89 1.28 2.70
CA VAL A 40 -7.20 2.25 1.84
C VAL A 40 -8.23 2.98 0.98
N LEU A 41 -8.21 4.31 1.02
CA LEU A 41 -9.01 5.13 0.12
C LEU A 41 -8.32 5.28 -1.24
N ASP A 42 -7.08 5.72 -1.20
CA ASP A 42 -6.26 6.02 -2.38
C ASP A 42 -4.77 6.13 -2.03
N VAL A 43 -3.93 6.10 -3.05
CA VAL A 43 -2.49 6.39 -2.96
C VAL A 43 -2.20 7.56 -3.88
N VAL A 44 -1.56 8.61 -3.35
CA VAL A 44 -1.26 9.84 -4.10
C VAL A 44 0.22 10.16 -4.07
N THR A 45 0.76 10.59 -5.20
CA THR A 45 2.13 11.09 -5.30
C THR A 45 2.10 12.62 -5.34
N GLU A 46 2.69 13.26 -4.33
CA GLU A 46 2.80 14.71 -4.23
C GLU A 46 4.27 15.10 -4.05
N SER A 47 4.78 16.00 -4.91
CA SER A 47 6.17 16.48 -4.87
C SER A 47 7.24 15.37 -4.84
N GLY A 48 6.95 14.20 -5.43
CA GLY A 48 7.87 13.06 -5.49
C GLY A 48 7.83 12.12 -4.28
N GLU A 49 6.91 12.36 -3.33
CA GLU A 49 6.66 11.48 -2.18
C GLU A 49 5.27 10.85 -2.31
N ASP A 50 5.16 9.57 -1.95
CA ASP A 50 3.91 8.83 -1.98
C ASP A 50 3.24 8.84 -0.61
N PHE A 51 1.93 9.07 -0.60
CA PHE A 51 1.09 9.10 0.58
C PHE A 51 -0.09 8.16 0.42
N VAL A 52 -0.39 7.41 1.48
CA VAL A 52 -1.61 6.60 1.57
C VAL A 52 -2.70 7.37 2.31
N LEU A 53 -3.91 7.34 1.76
CA LEU A 53 -5.10 7.97 2.33
C LEU A 53 -5.98 6.92 3.01
N PHE A 54 -6.43 7.22 4.23
CA PHE A 54 -7.37 6.42 5.01
C PHE A 54 -8.59 7.28 5.37
N PRO A 55 -9.78 6.70 5.58
CA PRO A 55 -11.00 7.48 5.83
C PRO A 55 -11.00 8.22 7.18
N ASP A 56 -10.42 7.60 8.21
CA ASP A 56 -10.49 8.09 9.59
C ASP A 56 -9.14 8.57 10.13
N ARG A 57 -8.16 8.86 9.25
CA ARG A 57 -6.80 9.23 9.64
C ARG A 57 -6.20 10.27 8.72
N GLU A 58 -5.20 10.98 9.23
CA GLU A 58 -4.33 11.81 8.38
C GLU A 58 -3.63 10.94 7.33
N ARG A 59 -3.30 11.53 6.19
CA ARG A 59 -2.48 10.88 5.16
C ARG A 59 -1.14 10.47 5.75
N ILE A 60 -0.68 9.26 5.42
CA ILE A 60 0.58 8.73 5.96
C ILE A 60 1.59 8.64 4.81
N PRO A 61 2.81 9.17 4.96
CA PRO A 61 3.86 8.95 3.96
C PRO A 61 4.21 7.47 3.88
N VAL A 62 4.26 6.90 2.68
CA VAL A 62 4.62 5.47 2.48
C VAL A 62 6.00 5.16 3.05
N THR A 63 6.89 6.17 3.09
CA THR A 63 8.22 6.09 3.72
C THR A 63 8.18 5.76 5.22
N GLN A 64 7.06 6.02 5.90
CA GLN A 64 6.84 5.69 7.32
C GLN A 64 6.36 4.26 7.54
N ILE A 65 5.97 3.53 6.50
CA ILE A 65 5.50 2.16 6.59
C ILE A 65 6.72 1.23 6.65
N VAL A 66 6.72 0.29 7.60
CA VAL A 66 7.75 -0.77 7.70
C VAL A 66 7.20 -2.14 7.31
N ARG A 67 5.87 -2.31 7.36
CA ARG A 67 5.18 -3.51 6.91
C ARG A 67 3.78 -3.16 6.42
N CYS A 68 3.42 -3.68 5.26
CA CYS A 68 2.06 -3.63 4.73
C CYS A 68 1.68 -5.03 4.27
N ARG A 69 0.47 -5.48 4.59
CA ARG A 69 -0.08 -6.73 4.03
C ARG A 69 -1.58 -6.58 3.79
N SER A 70 -2.04 -7.14 2.68
CA SER A 70 -3.46 -7.39 2.48
C SER A 70 -3.95 -8.35 3.57
N THR A 71 -5.18 -8.13 4.03
CA THR A 71 -5.86 -9.09 4.93
C THR A 71 -6.47 -10.27 4.17
N PHE A 72 -6.37 -10.25 2.85
CA PHE A 72 -6.80 -11.32 1.96
C PHE A 72 -5.57 -11.93 1.28
N ASP A 73 -5.53 -13.25 1.23
CA ASP A 73 -4.57 -13.97 0.41
C ASP A 73 -4.97 -13.76 -1.06
N HIS A 74 -4.29 -12.85 -1.75
CA HIS A 74 -4.52 -12.64 -3.18
C HIS A 74 -3.65 -13.65 -3.95
N ASP A 75 -4.29 -14.46 -4.80
CA ASP A 75 -3.56 -15.24 -5.80
C ASP A 75 -3.01 -14.29 -6.86
N PRO A 76 -1.68 -14.11 -7.00
CA PRO A 76 -1.10 -13.06 -7.83
C PRO A 76 -1.36 -13.22 -9.34
N HIS A 77 -2.11 -14.24 -9.77
CA HIS A 77 -2.48 -14.46 -11.18
C HIS A 77 -3.89 -14.00 -11.56
N SER A 78 -4.67 -13.36 -10.66
CA SER A 78 -6.06 -13.00 -10.93
C SER A 78 -6.28 -11.70 -11.74
N TYR A 79 -5.24 -11.01 -12.20
CA TYR A 79 -5.36 -9.81 -13.05
C TYR A 79 -5.22 -10.14 -14.54
N ASP A 80 -6.14 -10.93 -15.08
CA ASP A 80 -6.45 -10.92 -16.51
C ASP A 80 -7.92 -11.28 -16.67
N GLU A 81 -8.79 -10.28 -16.76
CA GLU A 81 -10.00 -10.39 -17.57
C GLU A 81 -10.46 -8.97 -17.93
N LYS A 82 -10.19 -8.63 -19.19
CA LYS A 82 -10.67 -7.44 -19.91
C LYS A 82 -12.14 -7.15 -19.61
N LEU A 83 -12.47 -5.86 -19.45
CA LEU A 83 -13.79 -5.34 -19.81
C LEU A 83 -13.64 -4.18 -20.80
#